data_AF-A0A0N0D7J9-F1
#
_entry.id   AF-A0A0N0D7J9-F1
#
_cell.length_a   1.000
_cell.length_b   1.000
_cell.length_c   1.000
_cell.angle_alpha   90.00
_cell.angle_beta   90.00
_cell.angle_gamma   90.00
#
_symmetry.space_group_name_H-M   'P 1'
#
loop_
_entity.id
_entity.type
_entity.pdbx_description
1 polymer ?
#
loop_
_entity_poly.entity_id
_entity_poly.type
_entity_poly.pdbx_seq_one_letter_code
_entity_poly.pdbx_strand_id
1 'polypeptide(L)'
;MNAYIYNKIIKLFAYHYHDGLKEGLSQFSGHSRVALIFATGKEAPVHICDPQNLLHGHEPKLKEIYIDSDNWRKNAIYASRQSVLDQPLSEPNLQLAGLISYGGTSRSIFYQMWFTEHHPNICSTGPTERWLEHAVWLMSQDVISAHSVHSGTSGYVLAGYSTRAVCDYIVDLLNVSSGIDMQLPVYQVLNTVLNISNTKEEGQWPKGEISFIEPR
;
A
#
# COMPACT_ATOMS: atom_id res chain seq x y z
N MET A 1 -9.16 21.36 -14.78
CA MET A 1 -9.49 21.54 -13.35
C MET A 1 -8.61 22.65 -12.77
N ASN A 2 -9.15 23.58 -11.98
CA ASN A 2 -8.32 24.59 -11.29
C ASN A 2 -7.42 23.89 -10.25
N ALA A 3 -6.14 24.27 -10.18
CA ALA A 3 -5.15 23.71 -9.24
C ALA A 3 -5.64 23.69 -7.78
N TYR A 4 -6.44 24.69 -7.37
CA TYR A 4 -7.04 24.74 -6.04
C TYR A 4 -8.03 23.58 -5.77
N ILE A 5 -8.92 23.31 -6.74
CA ILE A 5 -9.92 22.23 -6.63
C ILE A 5 -9.22 20.87 -6.63
N TYR A 6 -8.22 20.71 -7.49
CA TYR A 6 -7.42 19.49 -7.58
C TYR A 6 -6.69 19.16 -6.27
N ASN A 7 -6.03 20.15 -5.67
CA ASN A 7 -5.38 19.99 -4.36
C ASN A 7 -6.39 19.62 -3.25
N LYS A 8 -7.61 20.16 -3.30
CA LYS A 8 -8.66 19.85 -2.33
C LYS A 8 -9.15 18.40 -2.48
N ILE A 9 -9.30 17.92 -3.71
CA ILE A 9 -9.68 16.53 -4.02
C ILE A 9 -8.61 15.56 -3.53
N ILE A 10 -7.33 15.81 -3.81
CA ILE A 10 -6.25 14.93 -3.35
C ILE A 10 -6.19 14.86 -1.82
N LYS A 11 -6.37 15.98 -1.13
CA LYS A 11 -6.45 16.00 0.34
C LYS A 11 -7.62 15.19 0.88
N LEU A 12 -8.78 15.22 0.20
CA LEU A 12 -9.93 14.42 0.57
C LEU A 12 -9.65 12.92 0.41
N PHE A 13 -9.05 12.51 -0.71
CA PHE A 13 -8.64 11.12 -0.91
C PHE A 13 -7.59 10.68 0.09
N ALA A 14 -6.58 11.52 0.36
CA ALA A 14 -5.57 11.24 1.36
C ALA A 14 -6.19 10.88 2.72
N TYR A 15 -7.23 11.62 3.13
CA TYR A 15 -7.95 11.36 4.37
C TYR A 15 -8.71 10.04 4.37
N HIS A 16 -9.49 9.75 3.31
CA HIS A 16 -10.26 8.49 3.22
C HIS A 16 -9.36 7.25 3.15
N TYR A 17 -8.26 7.35 2.42
CA TYR A 17 -7.30 6.27 2.28
C TYR A 17 -6.49 6.06 3.54
N HIS A 18 -6.11 7.14 4.23
CA HIS A 18 -5.53 7.08 5.56
C HIS A 18 -6.43 6.28 6.51
N ASP A 19 -7.72 6.61 6.59
CA ASP A 19 -8.65 5.94 7.50
C ASP A 19 -8.81 4.46 7.17
N GLY A 20 -8.98 4.13 5.88
CA GLY A 20 -9.08 2.74 5.42
C GLY A 20 -7.82 1.91 5.68
N LEU A 21 -6.64 2.46 5.36
CA LEU A 21 -5.36 1.79 5.64
C LEU A 21 -5.17 1.58 7.14
N LYS A 22 -5.40 2.62 7.94
CA LYS A 22 -5.27 2.55 9.40
C LYS A 22 -6.17 1.46 9.96
N GLU A 23 -7.43 1.42 9.54
CA GLU A 23 -8.39 0.41 9.98
C GLU A 23 -7.92 -1.00 9.61
N GLY A 24 -7.62 -1.24 8.33
CA GLY A 24 -7.22 -2.57 7.84
C GLY A 24 -5.91 -3.07 8.46
N LEU A 25 -4.89 -2.20 8.51
CA LEU A 25 -3.61 -2.53 9.16
C LEU A 25 -3.78 -2.74 10.66
N SER A 26 -4.67 -1.97 11.32
CA SER A 26 -4.93 -2.18 12.74
C SER A 26 -5.56 -3.52 13.05
N GLN A 27 -6.45 -4.01 12.18
CA GLN A 27 -7.03 -5.34 12.27
C GLN A 27 -6.01 -6.44 11.97
N PHE A 28 -5.05 -6.18 11.09
CA PHE A 28 -4.05 -7.16 10.64
C PHE A 28 -2.87 -7.32 11.60
N SER A 29 -2.26 -6.21 12.04
CA SER A 29 -1.00 -6.21 12.80
C SER A 29 -1.12 -5.61 14.21
N GLY A 30 -2.34 -5.24 14.64
CA GLY A 30 -2.56 -4.48 15.87
C GLY A 30 -2.47 -2.96 15.63
N HIS A 31 -2.69 -2.16 16.68
CA HIS A 31 -2.86 -0.70 16.58
C HIS A 31 -1.81 -0.05 15.66
N SER A 32 -2.23 0.35 14.46
CA SER A 32 -1.34 0.86 13.42
C SER A 32 -1.64 2.32 13.14
N ARG A 33 -0.58 3.10 12.95
CA ARG A 33 -0.66 4.47 12.46
C ARG A 33 -0.30 4.55 10.98
N VAL A 34 -0.83 5.56 10.30
CA VAL A 34 -0.58 5.80 8.87
C VAL A 34 -0.25 7.27 8.64
N ALA A 35 0.68 7.53 7.73
CA ALA A 35 0.96 8.86 7.23
C ALA A 35 1.15 8.82 5.71
N LEU A 36 0.93 9.98 5.08
CA LEU A 36 1.15 10.19 3.65
C LEU A 36 1.94 11.47 3.44
N ILE A 37 2.97 11.39 2.61
CA ILE A 37 3.63 12.54 2.00
C ILE A 37 3.31 12.55 0.52
N PHE A 38 2.84 13.67 -0.04
CA PHE A 38 2.49 13.76 -1.45
C PHE A 38 2.81 15.12 -2.07
N ALA A 39 2.98 15.15 -3.38
CA ALA A 39 3.11 16.36 -4.16
C ALA A 39 2.27 16.25 -5.44
N THR A 40 1.69 17.37 -5.87
CA THR A 40 0.71 17.41 -6.97
C THR A 40 1.32 17.83 -8.30
N GLY A 41 2.57 18.27 -8.31
CA GLY A 41 3.27 18.67 -9.52
C GLY A 41 4.76 18.91 -9.30
N LYS A 42 5.47 19.14 -10.41
CA LYS A 42 6.93 19.25 -10.45
C LYS A 42 7.50 20.33 -9.55
N GLU A 43 6.87 21.49 -9.48
CA GLU A 43 7.29 22.62 -8.65
C GLU A 43 6.34 22.82 -7.45
N ALA A 44 5.39 21.89 -7.25
CA ALA A 44 4.46 21.97 -6.14
C ALA A 44 5.19 21.69 -4.82
N PRO A 45 4.79 22.36 -3.72
CA PRO A 45 5.29 22.03 -2.40
C PRO A 45 4.86 20.62 -2.00
N VAL A 46 5.66 20.00 -1.15
CA VAL A 46 5.31 18.73 -0.51
C VAL A 46 4.22 18.98 0.54
N HIS A 47 3.24 18.10 0.58
CA HIS A 47 2.17 18.07 1.57
C HIS A 47 2.30 16.84 2.45
N ILE A 48 2.01 17.00 3.73
CA ILE A 48 2.05 15.92 4.72
C ILE A 48 0.63 15.75 5.29
N CYS A 49 0.13 14.52 5.29
CA CYS A 49 -1.05 14.08 5.98
C CYS A 49 -0.61 13.08 7.06
N ASP A 50 -0.46 13.55 8.28
CA ASP A 50 -0.03 12.75 9.43
C ASP A 50 -0.85 13.13 10.69
N PRO A 51 -2.13 12.72 10.75
CA PRO A 51 -2.99 13.06 11.88
C PRO A 51 -2.63 12.30 13.17
N GLN A 52 -1.80 11.25 13.08
CA GLN A 52 -1.41 10.40 14.21
C GLN A 52 0.03 10.63 14.67
N ASN A 53 0.70 11.67 14.13
CA ASN A 53 2.06 12.05 14.45
C ASN A 53 3.06 10.87 14.30
N LEU A 54 2.87 10.05 13.27
CA LEU A 54 3.70 8.89 12.95
C LEU A 54 5.12 9.31 12.55
N LEU A 55 5.24 10.41 11.82
CA LEU A 55 6.51 10.87 11.24
C LEU A 55 7.37 11.67 12.23
N HIS A 56 6.87 11.85 13.46
CA HIS A 56 7.58 12.56 14.50
C HIS A 56 8.89 11.86 14.88
N GLY A 57 9.97 12.63 15.01
CA GLY A 57 11.32 12.13 15.25
C GLY A 57 12.08 11.79 13.96
N HIS A 58 11.42 11.74 12.81
CA HIS A 58 12.05 11.50 11.50
C HIS A 58 12.31 12.80 10.71
N GLU A 59 12.01 13.97 11.27
CA GLU A 59 12.14 15.27 10.61
C GLU A 59 13.52 15.52 9.99
N PRO A 60 14.67 15.16 10.63
CA PRO A 60 15.98 15.37 10.02
C PRO A 60 16.15 14.60 8.71
N LYS A 61 15.72 13.33 8.66
CA LYS A 61 15.85 12.49 7.47
C LYS A 61 14.86 12.89 6.39
N LEU A 62 13.63 13.24 6.78
CA LEU A 62 12.63 13.76 5.85
C LEU A 62 13.06 15.09 5.24
N LYS A 63 13.70 15.97 6.02
CA LYS A 63 14.28 17.21 5.50
C LYS A 63 15.37 16.95 4.47
N GLU A 64 16.29 16.03 4.75
CA GLU A 64 17.35 15.63 3.81
C GLU A 64 16.77 15.14 2.48
N ILE A 65 15.69 14.34 2.54
CA ILE A 65 15.06 13.74 1.36
C ILE A 65 14.25 14.77 0.56
N TYR A 66 13.41 15.57 1.21
CA TYR A 66 12.39 16.38 0.54
C TYR A 66 12.73 17.87 0.40
N ILE A 67 13.62 18.40 1.23
CA ILE A 67 13.95 19.83 1.29
C ILE A 67 15.38 20.09 0.80
N ASP A 68 16.34 19.31 1.28
CA ASP A 68 17.76 19.50 0.95
C ASP A 68 18.12 18.89 -0.43
N SER A 69 17.20 18.14 -1.05
CA SER A 69 17.39 17.45 -2.32
C SER A 69 16.09 17.38 -3.15
N ASP A 70 16.23 17.49 -4.47
CA ASP A 70 15.15 17.27 -5.45
C ASP A 70 15.21 15.87 -6.08
N ASN A 71 16.04 14.96 -5.54
CA ASN A 71 16.21 13.62 -6.13
C ASN A 71 14.89 12.82 -6.20
N TRP A 72 14.01 12.99 -5.21
CA TRP A 72 12.70 12.33 -5.16
C TRP A 72 11.77 12.74 -6.32
N ARG A 73 12.04 13.86 -7.01
CA ARG A 73 11.28 14.31 -8.17
C ARG A 73 11.68 13.62 -9.48
N LYS A 74 12.82 12.91 -9.53
CA LYS A 74 13.38 12.38 -10.79
C LYS A 74 12.43 11.38 -11.46
N ASN A 75 11.98 10.37 -10.72
CA ASN A 75 11.05 9.35 -11.21
C ASN A 75 9.69 9.95 -11.59
N ALA A 76 9.21 10.93 -10.82
CA ALA A 76 7.97 11.65 -11.11
C ALA A 76 8.00 12.39 -12.47
N ILE A 77 9.16 12.89 -12.88
CA ILE A 77 9.35 13.50 -14.21
C ILE A 77 9.26 12.45 -15.34
N TYR A 78 9.68 11.21 -15.08
CA TYR A 78 9.48 10.12 -16.03
C TYR A 78 8.01 9.67 -16.05
N ALA A 79 7.37 9.54 -14.89
CA ALA A 79 5.96 9.19 -14.76
C ALA A 79 5.02 10.21 -15.45
N SER A 80 5.40 11.49 -15.51
CA SER A 80 4.60 12.50 -16.22
C SER A 80 4.45 12.22 -17.73
N ARG A 81 5.30 11.36 -18.30
CA ARG A 81 5.25 10.95 -19.70
C ARG A 81 4.41 9.68 -19.93
N GLN A 82 3.97 9.01 -18.87
CA GLN A 82 3.17 7.80 -18.96
C GLN A 82 1.73 8.10 -19.40
N SER A 83 1.04 7.06 -19.85
CA SER A 83 -0.41 7.08 -19.97
C SER A 83 -1.03 7.25 -18.59
N VAL A 84 -2.20 7.88 -18.55
CA VAL A 84 -3.00 8.00 -17.33
C VAL A 84 -3.44 6.62 -16.81
N LEU A 85 -3.51 5.62 -17.69
CA LEU A 85 -3.93 4.25 -17.36
C LEU A 85 -2.77 3.34 -16.92
N ASP A 86 -1.52 3.82 -17.02
CA ASP A 86 -0.36 3.01 -16.65
C ASP A 86 -0.30 2.82 -15.13
N GLN A 87 0.31 1.71 -14.69
CA GLN A 87 0.61 1.51 -13.28
C GLN A 87 1.58 2.59 -12.78
N PRO A 88 1.42 3.09 -11.54
CA PRO A 88 2.36 4.02 -10.94
C PRO A 88 3.79 3.45 -10.95
N LEU A 89 4.78 4.28 -11.26
CA LEU A 89 6.18 3.93 -11.05
C LEU A 89 6.44 3.87 -9.54
N SER A 90 6.88 2.70 -9.08
CA SER A 90 7.16 2.45 -7.66
C SER A 90 8.29 3.34 -7.13
N GLU A 91 8.07 3.89 -5.94
CA GLU A 91 9.12 4.51 -5.13
C GLU A 91 9.46 3.58 -3.95
N PRO A 92 10.72 3.16 -3.82
CA PRO A 92 11.11 2.19 -2.81
C PRO A 92 10.97 2.75 -1.39
N ASN A 93 10.97 1.84 -0.42
CA ASN A 93 10.97 2.17 1.00
C ASN A 93 12.14 3.11 1.35
N LEU A 94 11.84 4.20 2.06
CA LEU A 94 12.80 5.23 2.46
C LEU A 94 13.72 4.78 3.60
N GLN A 95 13.51 3.59 4.15
CA GLN A 95 14.30 2.97 5.22
C GLN A 95 14.35 3.83 6.49
N LEU A 96 13.21 4.45 6.84
CA LEU A 96 13.07 5.16 8.11
C LEU A 96 12.94 4.14 9.24
N ALA A 97 13.74 4.31 10.31
CA ALA A 97 13.81 3.35 11.40
C ALA A 97 12.42 3.12 12.04
N GLY A 98 11.99 1.87 12.12
CA GLY A 98 10.69 1.50 12.71
C GLY A 98 9.47 1.79 11.82
N LEU A 99 9.68 2.24 10.58
CA LEU A 99 8.62 2.49 9.61
C LEU A 99 8.76 1.60 8.37
N ILE A 100 7.62 1.22 7.82
CA ILE A 100 7.49 0.63 6.49
C ILE A 100 6.96 1.74 5.60
N SER A 101 7.58 1.95 4.43
CA SER A 101 7.07 2.90 3.45
C SER A 101 7.02 2.31 2.05
N TYR A 102 6.04 2.75 1.28
CA TYR A 102 5.92 2.46 -0.14
C TYR A 102 5.32 3.67 -0.83
N GLY A 103 5.91 4.07 -1.95
CA GLY A 103 5.43 5.22 -2.70
C GLY A 103 5.24 4.90 -4.17
N GLY A 104 4.78 5.91 -4.88
CA GLY A 104 4.77 5.85 -6.32
C GLY A 104 4.51 7.20 -6.94
N THR A 105 4.80 7.24 -8.23
CA THR A 105 4.60 8.41 -9.07
C THR A 105 3.77 8.00 -10.27
N SER A 106 2.79 8.82 -10.63
CA SER A 106 1.93 8.57 -11.78
C SER A 106 1.62 9.88 -12.47
N ARG A 107 0.98 9.81 -13.64
CA ARG A 107 0.52 11.02 -14.31
C ARG A 107 -0.59 11.74 -13.53
N SER A 108 -1.36 11.02 -12.73
CA SER A 108 -2.48 11.57 -11.96
C SER A 108 -2.10 12.06 -10.57
N ILE A 109 -1.00 11.58 -9.97
CA ILE A 109 -0.40 12.11 -8.75
C ILE A 109 1.12 12.15 -8.98
N PHE A 110 1.69 13.35 -8.96
CA PHE A 110 3.12 13.54 -9.24
C PHE A 110 4.00 12.73 -8.30
N TYR A 111 3.69 12.73 -7.00
CA TYR A 111 4.39 11.92 -6.01
C TYR A 111 3.51 11.60 -4.82
N GLN A 112 3.60 10.37 -4.31
CA GLN A 112 3.00 9.94 -3.06
C GLN A 112 3.91 8.91 -2.37
N MET A 113 3.97 8.96 -1.05
CA MET A 113 4.72 8.04 -0.20
C MET A 113 3.90 7.76 1.06
N TRP A 114 3.47 6.51 1.21
CA TRP A 114 2.70 6.05 2.36
C TRP A 114 3.62 5.43 3.40
N PHE A 115 3.25 5.59 4.67
CA PHE A 115 4.00 5.09 5.81
C PHE A 115 3.08 4.35 6.78
N THR A 116 3.63 3.33 7.43
CA THR A 116 3.05 2.71 8.62
C THR A 116 4.15 2.18 9.53
N GLU A 117 3.80 1.76 10.73
CA GLU A 117 4.72 1.22 11.72
C GLU A 117 5.18 -0.19 11.35
N HIS A 118 6.43 -0.50 11.66
CA HIS A 118 6.91 -1.86 11.69
C HIS A 118 6.51 -2.51 13.02
N HIS A 119 5.56 -3.45 12.97
CA HIS A 119 5.11 -4.17 14.16
C HIS A 119 6.04 -5.35 14.48
N PRO A 120 6.56 -5.51 15.70
CA PRO A 120 7.51 -6.57 16.03
C PRO A 120 6.90 -7.99 15.99
N ASN A 121 5.58 -8.08 16.05
CA ASN A 121 4.85 -9.36 16.12
C ASN A 121 4.43 -9.90 14.74
N ILE A 122 4.78 -9.24 13.64
CA ILE A 122 4.46 -9.72 12.30
C ILE A 122 5.60 -10.59 11.77
N CYS A 123 5.25 -11.69 11.10
CA CYS A 123 6.25 -12.62 10.56
C CYS A 123 6.98 -12.07 9.32
N SER A 124 6.39 -11.10 8.62
CA SER A 124 6.97 -10.43 7.46
C SER A 124 6.31 -9.07 7.23
N THR A 125 7.09 -8.09 6.73
CA THR A 125 6.59 -6.78 6.29
C THR A 125 5.96 -6.80 4.90
N GLY A 126 6.20 -7.87 4.13
CA GLY A 126 5.79 -7.97 2.73
C GLY A 126 4.30 -7.75 2.48
N PRO A 127 3.38 -8.38 3.24
CA PRO A 127 1.95 -8.09 3.11
C PRO A 127 1.62 -6.62 3.37
N THR A 128 2.26 -6.00 4.36
CA THR A 128 2.08 -4.57 4.64
C THR A 128 2.57 -3.71 3.46
N GLU A 129 3.71 -4.05 2.86
CA GLU A 129 4.22 -3.35 1.67
C GLU A 129 3.27 -3.47 0.47
N ARG A 130 2.72 -4.67 0.20
CA ARG A 130 1.70 -4.88 -0.84
C ARG A 130 0.43 -4.07 -0.59
N TRP A 131 0.08 -3.89 0.68
CA TRP A 131 -1.06 -3.08 1.09
C TRP A 131 -0.84 -1.59 0.78
N LEU A 132 0.36 -1.07 1.11
CA LEU A 132 0.73 0.30 0.78
C LEU A 132 0.85 0.52 -0.74
N GLU A 133 1.38 -0.46 -1.48
CA GLU A 133 1.39 -0.49 -2.94
C GLU A 133 -0.03 -0.38 -3.51
N HIS A 134 -0.97 -1.16 -2.97
CA HIS A 134 -2.35 -1.10 -3.41
C HIS A 134 -2.99 0.27 -3.15
N ALA A 135 -2.65 0.92 -2.03
CA ALA A 135 -3.09 2.28 -1.74
C ALA A 135 -2.56 3.30 -2.75
N VAL A 136 -1.29 3.20 -3.15
CA VAL A 136 -0.68 4.04 -4.21
C VAL A 136 -1.45 3.89 -5.53
N TRP A 137 -1.75 2.64 -5.90
CA TRP A 137 -2.48 2.34 -7.13
C TRP A 137 -3.91 2.89 -7.10
N LEU A 138 -4.69 2.54 -6.07
CA LEU A 138 -6.07 2.98 -5.92
C LEU A 138 -6.18 4.51 -5.88
N MET A 139 -5.31 5.19 -5.11
CA MET A 139 -5.36 6.66 -5.00
C MET A 139 -5.06 7.33 -6.35
N SER A 140 -4.14 6.76 -7.13
CA SER A 140 -3.84 7.24 -8.49
C SER A 140 -5.05 7.10 -9.41
N GLN A 141 -5.80 6.00 -9.32
CA GLN A 141 -7.00 5.74 -10.12
C GLN A 141 -8.18 6.62 -9.71
N ASP A 142 -8.39 6.83 -8.42
CA ASP A 142 -9.48 7.66 -7.90
C ASP A 142 -9.29 9.13 -8.27
N VAL A 143 -8.06 9.64 -8.30
CA VAL A 143 -7.79 11.02 -8.76
C VAL A 143 -8.14 11.22 -10.24
N ILE A 144 -7.95 10.19 -11.08
CA ILE A 144 -8.38 10.21 -12.49
C ILE A 144 -9.91 10.23 -12.55
N SER A 145 -10.52 9.38 -11.74
CA SER A 145 -11.96 9.14 -11.71
C SER A 145 -12.74 10.17 -10.88
N ALA A 146 -12.08 11.19 -10.31
CA ALA A 146 -12.66 12.19 -9.42
C ALA A 146 -13.81 13.02 -10.04
N HIS A 147 -13.98 12.93 -11.37
CA HIS A 147 -15.10 13.55 -12.10
C HIS A 147 -16.35 12.64 -12.15
N SER A 148 -16.27 11.42 -11.62
CA SER A 148 -17.32 10.41 -11.59
C SER A 148 -17.81 10.14 -10.16
N VAL A 149 -19.04 9.66 -10.03
CA VAL A 149 -19.83 9.57 -8.78
C VAL A 149 -19.25 8.60 -7.71
N HIS A 150 -18.16 7.90 -7.99
CA HIS A 150 -17.62 6.80 -7.16
C HIS A 150 -16.50 7.21 -6.17
N SER A 151 -16.33 8.50 -5.93
CA SER A 151 -15.29 9.04 -5.04
C SER A 151 -15.60 8.73 -3.57
N GLY A 152 -15.13 7.59 -3.04
CA GLY A 152 -15.19 7.30 -1.60
C GLY A 152 -15.24 5.83 -1.17
N THR A 153 -15.44 4.88 -2.08
CA THR A 153 -15.53 3.44 -1.71
C THR A 153 -14.17 2.77 -1.54
N SER A 154 -13.12 3.29 -2.17
CA SER A 154 -11.78 2.70 -2.18
C SER A 154 -11.12 2.62 -0.79
N GLY A 155 -11.50 3.50 0.13
CA GLY A 155 -11.06 3.40 1.53
C GLY A 155 -11.55 2.11 2.21
N TYR A 156 -12.79 1.69 1.95
CA TYR A 156 -13.32 0.42 2.47
C TYR A 156 -12.66 -0.80 1.83
N VAL A 157 -12.31 -0.72 0.54
CA VAL A 157 -11.54 -1.76 -0.15
C VAL A 157 -10.18 -1.93 0.53
N LEU A 158 -9.51 -0.82 0.87
CA LEU A 158 -8.25 -0.86 1.60
C LEU A 158 -8.40 -1.42 3.01
N ALA A 159 -9.47 -1.10 3.73
CA ALA A 159 -9.70 -1.69 5.06
C ALA A 159 -9.81 -3.23 5.00
N GLY A 160 -10.39 -3.79 3.94
CA GLY A 160 -10.58 -5.23 3.76
C GLY A 160 -9.46 -5.98 3.02
N TYR A 161 -8.31 -5.36 2.73
CA TYR A 161 -7.31 -5.92 1.80
C TYR A 161 -6.39 -7.01 2.40
N SER A 162 -6.59 -7.42 3.66
CA SER A 162 -5.67 -8.31 4.40
C SER A 162 -5.31 -9.61 3.69
N THR A 163 -6.30 -10.45 3.43
CA THR A 163 -6.10 -11.76 2.78
C THR A 163 -5.46 -11.58 1.41
N ARG A 164 -5.85 -10.53 0.68
CA ARG A 164 -5.32 -10.26 -0.65
C ARG A 164 -3.85 -9.84 -0.60
N ALA A 165 -3.47 -8.96 0.33
CA ALA A 165 -2.10 -8.54 0.53
C ALA A 165 -1.16 -9.71 0.85
N VAL A 166 -1.60 -10.64 1.69
CA VAL A 166 -0.85 -11.89 1.98
C VAL A 166 -0.73 -12.76 0.73
N CYS A 167 -1.82 -12.93 -0.02
CA CYS A 167 -1.80 -13.71 -1.26
C CYS A 167 -0.83 -13.11 -2.29
N ASP A 168 -0.93 -11.81 -2.55
CA ASP A 168 -0.09 -11.12 -3.53
C ASP A 168 1.39 -11.24 -3.13
N TYR A 169 1.72 -11.07 -1.85
CA TYR A 169 3.10 -11.23 -1.38
C TYR A 169 3.63 -12.67 -1.53
N ILE A 170 2.81 -13.69 -1.23
CA ILE A 170 3.19 -15.09 -1.43
C ILE A 170 3.40 -15.38 -2.92
N VAL A 171 2.53 -14.90 -3.79
CA VAL A 171 2.67 -15.05 -5.25
C VAL A 171 3.97 -14.41 -5.74
N ASP A 172 4.31 -13.21 -5.26
CA ASP A 172 5.56 -12.54 -5.62
C ASP A 172 6.79 -13.34 -5.18
N LEU A 173 6.79 -13.87 -3.94
CA LEU A 173 7.87 -14.72 -3.44
C LEU A 173 8.04 -15.99 -4.28
N LEU A 174 6.93 -16.61 -4.67
CA LEU A 174 6.91 -17.82 -5.47
C LEU A 174 7.39 -17.57 -6.91
N ASN A 175 6.98 -16.46 -7.51
CA ASN A 175 7.45 -16.04 -8.84
C ASN A 175 8.97 -15.84 -8.86
N VAL A 176 9.54 -15.31 -7.77
CA VAL A 176 11.00 -15.15 -7.62
C VAL A 176 11.70 -16.51 -7.45
N SER A 177 11.12 -17.46 -6.69
CA SER A 177 11.77 -18.74 -6.40
C SER A 177 11.62 -19.80 -7.50
N SER A 178 10.47 -19.84 -8.17
CA SER A 178 10.03 -20.97 -8.99
C SER A 178 9.85 -20.62 -10.48
N GLY A 179 9.98 -19.33 -10.84
CA GLY A 179 9.69 -18.82 -12.18
C GLY A 179 8.21 -18.43 -12.36
N ILE A 180 7.92 -17.75 -13.47
CA ILE A 180 6.64 -17.06 -13.74
C ILE A 180 5.44 -18.03 -13.94
N ASP A 181 5.70 -19.32 -14.18
CA ASP A 181 4.69 -20.31 -14.61
C ASP A 181 4.06 -21.14 -13.47
N MET A 182 4.06 -20.64 -12.23
CA MET A 182 3.42 -21.34 -11.11
C MET A 182 1.89 -21.34 -11.26
N GLN A 183 1.27 -22.52 -11.27
CA GLN A 183 -0.20 -22.67 -11.42
C GLN A 183 -0.93 -22.91 -10.10
N LEU A 184 -0.21 -22.99 -8.98
CA LEU A 184 -0.84 -23.15 -7.67
C LEU A 184 -1.77 -21.97 -7.35
N PRO A 185 -3.08 -22.20 -7.12
CA PRO A 185 -4.00 -21.12 -6.79
C PRO A 185 -3.81 -20.67 -5.33
N VAL A 186 -2.78 -19.85 -5.07
CA VAL A 186 -2.37 -19.39 -3.73
C VAL A 186 -3.55 -18.90 -2.89
N TYR A 187 -4.47 -18.16 -3.48
CA TYR A 187 -5.67 -17.68 -2.79
C TYR A 187 -6.54 -18.83 -2.26
N GLN A 188 -6.78 -19.86 -3.09
CA GLN A 188 -7.58 -21.02 -2.68
C GLN A 188 -6.85 -21.85 -1.62
N VAL A 189 -5.53 -21.98 -1.76
CA VAL A 189 -4.68 -22.66 -0.77
C VAL A 189 -4.78 -21.95 0.57
N LEU A 190 -4.54 -20.64 0.62
CA LEU A 190 -4.61 -19.85 1.86
C LEU A 190 -6.01 -19.92 2.49
N ASN A 191 -7.06 -19.76 1.68
CA ASN A 191 -8.43 -19.86 2.17
C ASN A 191 -8.73 -21.27 2.75
N THR A 192 -8.22 -22.32 2.13
CA THR A 192 -8.35 -23.70 2.63
C THR A 192 -7.63 -23.87 3.97
N VAL A 193 -6.39 -23.39 4.08
CA VAL A 193 -5.62 -23.43 5.33
C VAL A 193 -6.34 -22.69 6.45
N LEU A 194 -6.85 -21.48 6.19
CA LEU A 194 -7.60 -20.68 7.17
C LEU A 194 -8.91 -21.35 7.58
N ASN A 195 -9.66 -21.89 6.62
CA ASN A 195 -10.93 -22.58 6.91
C ASN A 195 -10.71 -23.83 7.76
N ILE A 196 -9.69 -24.64 7.44
CA ILE A 196 -9.34 -25.81 8.26
C ILE A 196 -8.94 -25.34 9.65
N SER A 197 -7.98 -24.42 9.76
CA SER A 197 -7.43 -23.94 11.04
C SER A 197 -8.49 -23.38 11.99
N ASN A 198 -9.53 -22.75 11.44
CA ASN A 198 -10.62 -22.14 12.22
C ASN A 198 -11.79 -23.10 12.49
N THR A 199 -11.82 -24.28 11.86
CA THR A 199 -12.90 -25.26 12.02
C THR A 199 -12.53 -26.26 13.09
N LYS A 200 -13.39 -26.42 14.10
CA LYS A 200 -13.27 -27.50 15.08
C LYS A 200 -13.97 -28.75 14.56
N GLU A 201 -13.27 -29.86 14.52
CA GLU A 201 -13.86 -31.18 14.25
C GLU A 201 -14.04 -31.91 15.58
N GLU A 202 -15.28 -32.33 15.88
CA GLU A 202 -15.63 -33.00 17.15
C GLU A 202 -15.19 -32.22 18.41
N GLY A 203 -15.16 -30.89 18.31
CA GLY A 203 -14.74 -29.98 19.39
C GLY A 203 -13.22 -29.82 19.54
N GLN A 204 -12.41 -30.53 18.76
CA GLN A 204 -10.96 -30.43 18.74
C GLN A 204 -10.46 -29.50 17.64
N TRP A 205 -9.33 -28.85 17.90
CA TRP A 205 -8.61 -28.10 16.87
C TRP A 205 -7.90 -29.07 15.92
N PRO A 206 -7.82 -28.76 14.62
CA PRO A 206 -7.14 -29.60 13.64
C PRO A 206 -5.66 -29.74 14.00
N LYS A 207 -5.10 -30.93 13.78
CA LYS A 207 -3.68 -31.24 13.96
C LYS A 207 -3.20 -32.13 12.82
N GLY A 208 -2.04 -31.83 12.25
CA GLY A 208 -1.44 -32.61 11.17
C GLY A 208 -0.66 -31.75 10.18
N GLU A 209 -0.26 -32.35 9.08
CA GLU A 209 0.43 -31.70 7.96
C GLU A 209 -0.48 -31.73 6.72
N ILE A 210 -0.45 -30.65 5.94
CA ILE A 210 -1.18 -30.52 4.68
C ILE A 210 -0.18 -30.17 3.59
N SER A 211 -0.25 -30.90 2.47
CA SER A 211 0.59 -30.67 1.30
C SER A 211 -0.27 -30.29 0.10
N PHE A 212 0.09 -29.20 -0.56
CA PHE A 212 -0.52 -28.77 -1.81
C PHE A 212 0.46 -29.07 -2.96
N ILE A 213 -0.03 -29.75 -3.99
CA ILE A 213 0.79 -30.21 -5.11
C ILE A 213 0.21 -29.64 -6.39
N GLU A 214 1.06 -29.06 -7.23
CA GLU A 214 0.62 -28.58 -8.55
C GLU A 214 0.20 -29.76 -9.44
N PRO A 215 -0.91 -29.62 -10.18
CA PRO A 215 -1.27 -30.60 -11.19
C PRO A 215 -0.16 -30.67 -12.26
N ARG A 216 0.21 -31.88 -12.68
CA ARG A 216 1.11 -32.11 -13.82
C ARG A 216 0.39 -31.95 -15.15
#